data_AF-A0A3D2V0V1-F1
#
_entry.id   AF-A0A3D2V0V1-F1
#
_cell.length_a   1.000
_cell.length_b   1.000
_cell.length_c   1.000
_cell.angle_alpha   90.00
_cell.angle_beta   90.00
_cell.angle_gamma   90.00
#
_symmetry.space_group_name_H-M   'P 1'
#
loop_
_entity.id
_entity.type
_entity.pdbx_description
1 polymer ?
#
loop_
_entity_poly.entity_id
_entity_poly.type
_entity_poly.pdbx_seq_one_letter_code
_entity_poly.pdbx_strand_id
1 'polypeptide(L)'
;SEEWFKRTEKTFVHAVIAVREGIKVESSIIKTLLDAKQEGLQNLDTIAKTQADKTGHSVFLLRDYLKNKIRYDFGEEEMEGLIHFQSLCHEFGLIPEKFPLRFV
;
A
#
# COMPACT_ATOMS: atom_id res chain seq x y z
N SER A 1 1.49 9.23 -7.41
CA SER A 1 1.77 8.11 -8.32
C SER A 1 1.59 8.44 -9.80
N GLU A 2 0.82 9.47 -10.18
CA GLU A 2 0.61 9.79 -11.60
C GLU A 2 1.93 10.12 -12.33
N GLU A 3 2.74 11.01 -11.79
CA GLU A 3 4.02 11.39 -12.41
C GLU A 3 4.99 10.19 -12.51
N TRP A 4 4.97 9.32 -11.50
CA TRP A 4 5.74 8.08 -11.52
C TRP A 4 5.29 7.17 -12.66
N PHE A 5 3.98 6.96 -12.80
CA PHE A 5 3.43 6.11 -13.86
C PHE A 5 3.73 6.69 -15.24
N LYS A 6 3.61 8.00 -15.44
CA LYS A 6 3.96 8.66 -16.72
C LYS A 6 5.42 8.46 -17.13
N ARG A 7 6.34 8.31 -16.17
CA ARG A 7 7.77 8.17 -16.42
C ARG A 7 8.25 6.72 -16.52
N THR A 8 7.59 5.81 -15.80
CA THR A 8 8.08 4.43 -15.60
C THR A 8 7.12 3.38 -16.12
N GLU A 9 5.86 3.76 -16.37
CA GLU A 9 4.74 2.86 -16.68
C GLU A 9 4.54 1.76 -15.63
N LYS A 10 5.05 1.98 -14.40
CA LYS A 10 4.96 1.04 -13.29
C LYS A 10 4.08 1.58 -12.17
N THR A 11 3.53 0.65 -11.39
CA THR A 11 2.83 0.99 -10.14
C THR A 11 3.79 1.62 -9.15
N PHE A 12 3.25 2.34 -8.17
CA PHE A 12 4.04 2.93 -7.08
C PHE A 12 3.49 2.46 -5.73
N VAL A 13 4.36 1.84 -4.93
CA VAL A 13 4.02 1.33 -3.60
C VAL A 13 4.39 2.38 -2.57
N HIS A 14 3.37 2.96 -1.92
CA HIS A 14 3.58 3.99 -0.89
C HIS A 14 3.94 3.42 0.48
N ALA A 15 3.36 2.28 0.84
CA ALA A 15 3.55 1.67 2.16
C ALA A 15 3.34 0.15 2.09
N VAL A 16 4.00 -0.55 3.01
CA VAL A 16 3.82 -1.98 3.28
C VAL A 16 3.71 -2.19 4.79
N ILE A 17 3.06 -3.28 5.20
CA ILE A 17 3.17 -3.77 6.57
C ILE A 17 4.40 -4.67 6.63
N ALA A 18 5.39 -4.27 7.43
CA ALA A 18 6.67 -4.98 7.55
C ALA A 18 6.92 -5.38 9.01
N VAL A 19 7.66 -6.48 9.18
CA VAL A 19 8.18 -6.93 10.47
C VAL A 19 9.71 -6.88 10.45
N ARG A 20 10.32 -6.62 11.61
CA ARG A 20 11.78 -6.69 11.75
C ARG A 20 12.27 -8.11 11.46
N GLU A 21 13.39 -8.21 10.75
CA GLU A 21 14.06 -9.50 10.51
C GLU A 21 14.32 -10.27 11.81
N GLY A 22 14.11 -11.59 11.76
CA GLY A 22 14.27 -12.49 12.90
C GLY A 22 13.04 -12.56 13.83
N ILE A 23 12.08 -11.65 13.70
CA ILE A 23 10.82 -11.71 14.45
C ILE A 23 9.83 -12.61 13.71
N LYS A 24 9.33 -13.64 14.41
CA LYS A 24 8.26 -14.49 13.91
C LYS A 24 6.92 -13.82 14.18
N VAL A 25 6.11 -13.67 13.14
CA VAL A 25 4.73 -13.19 13.25
C VAL A 25 3.82 -14.39 13.40
N GLU A 26 2.94 -14.36 14.40
CA GLU A 26 1.93 -15.41 14.56
C GLU A 26 0.92 -15.37 13.41
N SER A 27 0.52 -16.54 12.89
CA SER A 27 -0.47 -16.64 11.82
C SER A 27 -1.82 -16.01 12.20
N SER A 28 -2.14 -15.96 13.50
CA SER A 28 -3.30 -15.26 14.04
C SER A 28 -3.28 -13.76 13.71
N ILE A 29 -2.14 -13.09 13.87
CA ILE A 29 -1.95 -11.67 13.56
C ILE A 29 -2.13 -11.42 12.06
N ILE A 30 -1.52 -12.26 11.22
CA ILE A 30 -1.66 -12.16 9.75
C ILE A 30 -3.13 -12.28 9.36
N LYS A 31 -3.83 -13.28 9.92
CA LYS A 31 -5.26 -13.48 9.70
C LYS A 31 -6.08 -12.27 10.15
N THR A 32 -5.81 -11.71 11.32
CA THR A 32 -6.50 -10.50 11.81
C THR A 32 -6.32 -9.32 10.87
N LEU A 33 -5.12 -9.11 10.32
CA LEU A 33 -4.88 -8.02 9.36
C LEU A 33 -5.64 -8.23 8.04
N LEU A 34 -5.68 -9.47 7.54
CA LEU A 34 -6.42 -9.82 6.32
C LEU A 34 -7.93 -9.67 6.52
N ASP A 35 -8.46 -10.17 7.65
CA ASP A 35 -9.87 -10.06 8.02
C ASP A 35 -10.27 -8.57 8.17
N ALA A 36 -9.44 -7.76 8.84
CA ALA A 36 -9.67 -6.32 8.99
C ALA A 36 -9.65 -5.56 7.64
N LYS A 37 -8.74 -5.91 6.72
CA LYS A 37 -8.73 -5.36 5.36
C LYS A 37 -10.05 -5.71 4.65
N GLN A 38 -10.47 -6.96 4.72
CA GLN A 38 -11.68 -7.43 4.05
C GLN A 38 -12.94 -6.76 4.60
N GLU A 39 -13.04 -6.63 5.92
CA GLU A 39 -14.13 -5.92 6.59
C GLU A 39 -14.15 -4.44 6.19
N GLY A 40 -12.99 -3.77 6.18
CA GLY A 40 -12.87 -2.38 5.76
C GLY A 40 -13.33 -2.16 4.31
N LEU A 41 -12.95 -3.05 3.40
CA LEU A 41 -13.37 -3.00 1.99
C LEU A 41 -14.88 -3.21 1.81
N GLN A 42 -15.51 -4.06 2.63
CA GLN A 42 -16.96 -4.27 2.62
C GLN A 42 -17.73 -3.08 3.19
N ASN A 43 -17.11 -2.28 4.07
CA ASN A 43 -17.73 -1.18 4.81
C ASN A 43 -17.24 0.22 4.38
N LEU A 44 -16.72 0.35 3.15
CA LEU A 44 -16.16 1.63 2.66
C LEU A 44 -17.13 2.81 2.75
N ASP A 45 -18.43 2.59 2.54
CA ASP A 45 -19.44 3.67 2.61
C ASP A 45 -19.57 4.22 4.03
N THR A 46 -19.60 3.33 5.03
CA THR A 46 -19.63 3.69 6.45
C THR A 46 -18.34 4.41 6.87
N ILE A 47 -17.19 3.91 6.41
CA ILE A 47 -15.89 4.54 6.67
C ILE A 47 -15.84 5.94 6.06
N ALA A 48 -16.21 6.09 4.78
CA ALA A 48 -16.21 7.36 4.08
C ALA A 48 -17.14 8.39 4.74
N LYS A 49 -18.33 7.97 5.19
CA LYS A 49 -19.25 8.83 5.94
C LYS A 49 -18.68 9.27 7.27
N THR A 50 -18.15 8.32 8.06
CA THR A 50 -17.54 8.61 9.36
C THR A 50 -16.36 9.57 9.24
N GLN A 51 -15.57 9.45 8.17
CA GLN A 51 -14.47 10.37 7.91
C GLN A 51 -14.95 11.72 7.39
N ALA A 52 -15.97 11.77 6.54
CA ALA A 52 -16.59 13.02 6.09
C ALA A 52 -17.09 13.86 7.27
N ASP A 53 -17.77 13.23 8.23
CA ASP A 53 -18.27 13.89 9.44
C ASP A 53 -17.14 14.48 10.29
N LYS A 54 -15.95 13.87 10.27
CA LYS A 54 -14.76 14.31 11.03
C LYS A 54 -13.97 15.40 10.32
N THR A 55 -13.83 15.32 9.00
CA THR A 55 -12.91 16.19 8.23
C THR A 55 -13.63 17.28 7.43
N GLY A 56 -14.95 17.19 7.28
CA GLY A 56 -15.73 18.07 6.41
C GLY A 56 -15.54 17.80 4.90
N HIS A 57 -14.85 16.73 4.52
CA HIS A 57 -14.69 16.36 3.12
C HIS A 57 -15.96 15.70 2.57
N SER A 58 -16.15 15.80 1.25
CA SER A 58 -17.26 15.12 0.58
C SER A 58 -17.14 13.59 0.74
N VAL A 59 -18.24 12.95 1.15
CA VAL A 59 -18.36 11.49 1.22
C VAL A 59 -18.00 10.85 -0.13
N PHE A 60 -18.43 11.45 -1.24
CA PHE A 60 -18.13 10.97 -2.58
C PHE A 60 -16.63 10.93 -2.85
N LEU A 61 -15.91 12.02 -2.51
CA LEU A 61 -14.47 12.12 -2.70
C LEU A 61 -13.73 11.05 -1.88
N LEU A 62 -14.08 10.92 -0.59
CA LEU A 62 -13.44 9.95 0.31
C LEU A 62 -13.67 8.52 -0.15
N ARG A 63 -14.91 8.20 -0.55
CA ARG A 63 -15.28 6.88 -1.07
C ARG A 63 -14.53 6.56 -2.36
N ASP A 64 -14.51 7.49 -3.32
CA ASP A 64 -13.78 7.29 -4.58
C ASP A 64 -12.28 7.06 -4.33
N TYR A 65 -11.70 7.83 -3.43
CA TYR A 65 -10.30 7.68 -3.04
C TYR A 65 -10.01 6.29 -2.47
N LEU A 66 -10.76 5.89 -1.44
CA LEU A 66 -10.54 4.61 -0.77
C LEU A 66 -10.84 3.41 -1.66
N LYS A 67 -11.78 3.52 -2.60
CA LYS A 67 -12.20 2.40 -3.46
C LYS A 67 -11.36 2.28 -4.73
N ASN A 68 -11.09 3.41 -5.39
CA ASN A 68 -10.59 3.42 -6.76
C ASN A 68 -9.15 3.98 -6.89
N LYS A 69 -8.65 4.69 -5.88
CA LYS A 69 -7.32 5.32 -5.94
C LYS A 69 -6.26 4.58 -5.12
N ILE A 70 -6.67 3.68 -4.22
CA ILE A 70 -5.78 2.84 -3.44
C ILE A 70 -5.88 1.39 -3.93
N ARG A 71 -4.74 0.80 -4.26
CA ARG A 71 -4.57 -0.65 -4.43
C ARG A 71 -4.03 -1.20 -3.11
N TYR A 72 -4.79 -2.06 -2.44
CA TYR A 72 -4.40 -2.63 -1.13
C TYR A 72 -3.67 -3.96 -1.25
N ASP A 73 -3.93 -4.68 -2.34
CA ASP A 73 -3.25 -5.94 -2.61
C ASP A 73 -1.86 -5.67 -3.19
N PHE A 74 -0.95 -6.57 -2.89
CA PHE A 74 0.44 -6.49 -3.30
C PHE A 74 0.75 -7.71 -4.17
N GLY A 75 0.72 -7.52 -5.49
CA GLY A 75 0.97 -8.58 -6.47
C GLY A 75 2.27 -8.37 -7.23
N GLU A 76 2.34 -8.98 -8.42
CA GLU A 76 3.50 -8.91 -9.30
C GLU A 76 3.75 -7.47 -9.80
N GLU A 77 2.70 -6.74 -10.20
CA GLU A 77 2.84 -5.35 -10.66
C GLU A 77 3.39 -4.44 -9.56
N GLU A 78 2.91 -4.59 -8.32
CA GLU A 78 3.36 -3.82 -7.16
C GLU A 78 4.81 -4.17 -6.78
N MET A 79 5.16 -5.46 -6.86
CA MET A 79 6.53 -5.92 -6.68
C MET A 79 7.49 -5.29 -7.70
N GLU A 80 7.14 -5.34 -8.98
CA GLU A 80 7.95 -4.76 -10.05
C GLU A 80 8.16 -3.26 -9.85
N GLY A 81 7.09 -2.54 -9.50
CA GLY A 81 7.15 -1.11 -9.21
C GLY A 81 8.10 -0.80 -8.05
N LEU A 82 8.01 -1.57 -6.97
CA LEU A 82 8.85 -1.39 -5.78
C LEU A 82 10.33 -1.74 -6.04
N ILE A 83 10.61 -2.81 -6.78
CA ILE A 83 11.98 -3.18 -7.18
C ILE A 83 12.59 -2.12 -8.10
N HIS A 84 11.79 -1.57 -9.02
CA HIS A 84 12.23 -0.50 -9.90
C HIS A 84 12.55 0.77 -9.10
N PHE A 85 11.69 1.14 -8.15
CA PHE A 85 11.96 2.26 -7.23
C PHE A 85 13.23 2.06 -6.42
N GLN A 86 13.44 0.88 -5.84
CA GLN A 86 14.68 0.55 -5.12
C GLN A 86 15.92 0.69 -6.03
N SER A 87 15.79 0.30 -7.30
CA SER A 87 16.88 0.42 -8.27
C SER A 87 17.26 1.88 -8.54
N LEU A 88 16.27 2.77 -8.69
CA LEU A 88 16.53 4.20 -8.84
C LEU A 88 17.12 4.79 -7.56
N CYS A 89 16.60 4.43 -6.37
CA CYS A 89 17.17 4.89 -5.10
C CYS A 89 18.66 4.53 -4.98
N HIS A 90 19.05 3.33 -5.41
CA HIS A 90 20.47 2.94 -5.42
C HIS A 90 21.28 3.72 -6.46
N GLU A 91 20.77 3.87 -7.68
CA GLU A 91 21.42 4.65 -8.75
C GLU A 91 21.68 6.11 -8.34
N PHE A 92 20.74 6.73 -7.64
CA PHE A 92 20.86 8.10 -7.12
C PHE A 92 21.57 8.18 -5.75
N GLY A 93 22.09 7.08 -5.21
CA GLY A 93 22.84 7.06 -3.95
C GLY A 93 22.00 7.32 -2.69
N LEU A 94 20.68 7.14 -2.75
CA LEU A 94 19.76 7.27 -1.61
C LEU A 94 19.81 6.06 -0.68
N ILE A 95 20.23 4.90 -1.20
CA ILE A 95 20.50 3.68 -0.43
C ILE A 95 21.87 3.13 -0.85
N PRO A 96 22.63 2.52 0.08
CA PRO A 96 23.99 2.05 -0.18
C PRO A 96 24.03 0.77 -1.02
N GLU A 97 22.99 -0.06 -0.93
CA GLU A 97 22.87 -1.32 -1.66
C GLU A 97 21.40 -1.66 -1.92
N LYS A 98 21.19 -2.56 -2.88
CA LYS A 98 19.88 -3.17 -3.12
C LYS A 98 19.68 -4.35 -2.16
N PHE A 99 18.47 -4.53 -1.68
CA PHE A 99 18.13 -5.61 -0.76
C PHE A 99 16.96 -6.45 -1.26
N PRO A 100 17.00 -7.78 -1.06
CA PRO A 100 15.91 -8.65 -1.47
C PRO A 100 14.69 -8.40 -0.59
N LEU A 101 13.52 -8.32 -1.24
CA LEU A 101 12.23 -8.24 -0.55
C LEU A 101 11.76 -9.66 -0.25
N ARG A 102 11.50 -9.95 1.03
CA ARG A 102 10.99 -11.24 1.51
C ARG A 102 9.55 -11.07 1.96
N PHE A 103 8.68 -11.95 1.46
CA PHE A 103 7.27 -12.01 1.81
C PHE A 103 7.01 -13.26 2.63
N VAL A 104 6.10 -13.14 3.59
CA VAL A 104 5.73 -14.18 4.55
C VAL A 104 4.33 -14.66 4.27
#